data_AF-A0A0Q7K1S2-F1
#
_entry.id   AF-A0A0Q7K1S2-F1
#
_cell.length_a   1.000
_cell.length_b   1.000
_cell.length_c   1.000
_cell.angle_alpha   90.00
_cell.angle_beta   90.00
_cell.angle_gamma   90.00
#
_symmetry.space_group_name_H-M   'P 1'
#
loop_
_entity.id
_entity.type
_entity.pdbx_description
1 polymer ?
#
loop_
_entity_poly.entity_id
_entity_poly.type
_entity_poly.pdbx_seq_one_letter_code
_entity_poly.pdbx_strand_id
1 'polypeptide(L)'
;MPQVVGWVAAVMAVALITGCVDSGPVVSADRRTSATQGASMSDDEQLPEAVPAFTAHFSDPVYEDPAGEFAPFGTDEGSDMLYEWDERRGELGPDTTVADLIEGAGMSEVAAGLGTPEESPVPRAGGPVDAAVTIVAAAFTLLRLSGHIDDAGKRLTLEALDALIGYYDSPPELVRQRADLESWQG
;
A
#
# COMPACT_ATOMS: atom_id res chain seq x y z
N MET A 1 19.51 -18.88 -35.49
CA MET A 1 20.73 -18.06 -35.68
C MET A 1 20.41 -16.63 -35.25
N PRO A 2 21.37 -15.93 -34.63
CA PRO A 2 21.10 -14.99 -33.54
C PRO A 2 21.36 -13.51 -33.91
N GLN A 3 21.14 -12.65 -32.89
CA GLN A 3 21.62 -11.25 -32.77
C GLN A 3 20.78 -10.22 -33.58
N VAL A 4 20.56 -8.98 -33.15
CA VAL A 4 21.40 -8.12 -32.31
C VAL A 4 20.55 -7.01 -31.65
N VAL A 5 21.01 -6.63 -30.47
CA VAL A 5 20.72 -5.48 -29.62
C VAL A 5 20.74 -4.13 -30.37
N GLY A 6 19.92 -3.17 -29.93
CA GLY A 6 20.04 -1.76 -30.30
C GLY A 6 19.41 -0.83 -29.26
N TRP A 7 20.17 -0.52 -28.21
CA TRP A 7 19.91 0.61 -27.31
C TRP A 7 20.40 1.91 -27.97
N VAL A 8 19.62 2.99 -27.90
CA VAL A 8 20.13 4.37 -28.04
C VAL A 8 19.47 5.27 -26.98
N ALA A 9 20.32 6.09 -26.38
CA ALA A 9 20.13 6.84 -25.15
C ALA A 9 19.36 8.16 -25.30
N ALA A 10 18.82 8.57 -24.14
CA ALA A 10 18.70 9.91 -23.55
C ALA A 10 18.80 11.17 -24.43
N VAL A 11 17.82 12.05 -24.27
CA VAL A 11 18.01 13.51 -24.35
C VAL A 11 17.38 14.16 -23.12
N MET A 12 18.25 14.63 -22.22
CA MET A 12 17.91 15.60 -21.18
C MET A 12 17.68 16.97 -21.82
N ALA A 13 16.60 17.65 -21.44
CA ALA A 13 16.43 19.08 -21.65
C ALA A 13 16.52 19.79 -20.30
N VAL A 14 17.68 20.43 -20.06
CA VAL A 14 17.92 21.37 -18.98
C VAL A 14 17.39 22.72 -19.40
N ALA A 15 16.41 23.27 -18.68
CA ALA A 15 15.96 24.65 -18.84
C ALA A 15 16.71 25.53 -17.83
N LEU A 16 17.58 26.40 -18.37
CA LEU A 16 18.24 27.50 -17.68
C LEU A 16 17.22 28.62 -17.40
N ILE A 17 17.08 29.03 -16.14
CA ILE A 17 16.49 30.34 -15.80
C ILE A 17 17.58 31.19 -15.16
N THR A 18 18.05 32.14 -15.96
CA THR A 18 18.87 33.28 -15.58
C THR A 18 17.99 34.30 -14.86
N GLY A 19 18.34 34.68 -13.63
CA GLY A 19 17.65 35.73 -12.86
C GLY A 19 18.64 36.53 -12.01
N CYS A 20 18.52 37.85 -12.09
CA CYS A 20 19.54 38.85 -11.79
C CYS A 20 19.88 39.07 -10.31
N VAL A 21 21.08 39.64 -10.12
CA VAL A 21 21.67 40.14 -8.88
C VAL A 21 20.96 41.40 -8.38
N ASP A 22 20.86 41.59 -7.06
CA ASP A 22 20.95 42.91 -6.42
C ASP A 22 21.51 42.77 -4.99
N SER A 23 22.53 43.57 -4.69
CA SER A 23 23.28 43.58 -3.44
C SER A 23 22.99 44.88 -2.69
N GLY A 24 22.51 44.80 -1.46
CA GLY A 24 22.30 45.94 -0.55
C GLY A 24 22.22 45.51 0.92
N PRO A 25 22.50 46.41 1.89
CA PRO A 25 23.49 46.12 2.93
C PRO A 25 22.97 45.61 4.28
N VAL A 26 23.93 45.04 5.01
CA VAL A 26 23.93 44.55 6.40
C VAL A 26 23.38 45.54 7.42
N VAL A 27 22.42 45.07 8.24
CA VAL A 27 22.11 45.60 9.58
C VAL A 27 21.98 44.41 10.54
N SER A 28 22.73 44.50 11.63
CA SER A 28 22.89 43.48 12.67
C SER A 28 21.68 43.32 13.60
N ALA A 29 21.63 42.12 14.19
CA ALA A 29 21.01 41.75 15.47
C ALA A 29 19.48 41.75 15.54
N ASP A 30 18.87 40.56 15.69
CA ASP A 30 18.29 40.19 16.97
C ASP A 30 18.00 38.68 17.05
N ARG A 31 18.05 38.17 18.28
CA ARG A 31 17.56 36.86 18.71
C ARG A 31 16.21 36.53 18.10
N ARG A 32 16.12 35.35 17.49
CA ARG A 32 14.87 34.61 17.45
C ARG A 32 15.16 33.12 17.48
N THR A 33 14.87 32.56 18.66
CA THR A 33 14.17 31.29 18.86
C THR A 33 14.49 30.21 17.84
N SER A 34 15.21 29.17 18.28
CA SER A 34 15.14 27.84 17.70
C SER A 34 13.68 27.40 17.70
N ALA A 35 12.98 27.71 16.60
CA ALA A 35 11.76 27.03 16.25
C ALA A 35 12.20 25.62 15.86
N THR A 36 11.84 24.66 16.70
CA THR A 36 11.71 23.26 16.33
C THR A 36 11.03 23.21 14.97
N GLN A 37 11.80 22.91 13.95
CA GLN A 37 11.34 22.58 12.63
C GLN A 37 10.63 21.23 12.79
N GLY A 38 9.34 21.29 13.16
CA GLY A 38 8.46 20.15 12.99
C GLY A 38 8.50 19.83 11.51
N ALA A 39 9.04 18.67 11.18
CA ALA A 39 8.92 18.13 9.84
C ALA A 39 7.42 18.12 9.53
N SER A 40 7.02 18.97 8.60
CA SER A 40 5.75 18.82 7.91
C SER A 40 5.89 17.52 7.15
N MET A 41 5.38 16.42 7.71
CA MET A 41 5.05 15.26 6.88
C MET A 41 4.11 15.81 5.81
N SER A 42 4.49 15.62 4.55
CA SER A 42 3.70 16.04 3.40
C SER A 42 2.32 15.37 3.51
N ASP A 43 1.26 16.07 3.13
CA ASP A 43 -0.10 15.50 3.10
C ASP A 43 -0.16 14.18 2.28
N ASP A 44 0.84 13.96 1.42
CA ASP A 44 1.06 12.74 0.63
C ASP A 44 1.41 11.48 1.44
N GLU A 45 1.74 11.59 2.74
CA GLU A 45 2.05 10.44 3.60
C GLU A 45 0.84 9.97 4.46
N GLN A 46 -0.28 10.69 4.41
CA GLN A 46 -1.45 10.36 5.24
C GLN A 46 -2.40 9.41 4.51
N LEU A 47 -2.60 8.23 5.10
CA LEU A 47 -3.56 7.25 4.59
C LEU A 47 -5.00 7.81 4.59
N PRO A 48 -5.84 7.43 3.62
CA PRO A 48 -7.27 7.73 3.62
C PRO A 48 -7.95 7.40 4.95
N GLU A 49 -8.95 8.21 5.32
CA GLU A 49 -9.63 8.09 6.62
C GLU A 49 -10.35 6.74 6.75
N ALA A 50 -10.04 5.99 7.80
CA ALA A 50 -10.71 4.73 8.10
C ALA A 50 -12.12 4.95 8.66
N VAL A 51 -13.04 4.02 8.40
CA VAL A 51 -14.35 4.02 9.08
C VAL A 51 -14.20 3.70 10.57
N PRO A 52 -15.10 4.19 11.45
CA PRO A 52 -14.95 4.01 12.89
C PRO A 52 -14.85 2.54 13.35
N ALA A 53 -15.54 1.63 12.66
CA ALA A 53 -15.49 0.20 12.97
C ALA A 53 -14.08 -0.38 12.75
N PHE A 54 -13.39 0.06 11.70
CA PHE A 54 -12.02 -0.36 11.41
C PHE A 54 -11.08 0.08 12.52
N THR A 55 -11.04 1.38 12.83
CA THR A 55 -10.16 1.94 13.86
C THR A 55 -10.42 1.36 15.25
N ALA A 56 -11.66 1.01 15.55
CA ALA A 56 -12.02 0.41 16.83
C ALA A 56 -11.43 -1.00 17.03
N HIS A 57 -11.22 -1.76 15.96
CA HIS A 57 -10.73 -3.14 16.02
C HIS A 57 -9.25 -3.25 15.64
N PHE A 58 -8.90 -2.68 14.49
CA PHE A 58 -7.56 -2.68 13.91
C PHE A 58 -6.76 -1.50 14.45
N SER A 59 -6.39 -1.58 15.74
CA SER A 59 -5.76 -0.48 16.50
C SER A 59 -4.24 -0.58 16.62
N ASP A 60 -3.63 -1.63 16.07
CA ASP A 60 -2.18 -1.80 16.06
C ASP A 60 -1.52 -0.80 15.08
N PRO A 61 -0.34 -0.21 15.40
CA PRO A 61 0.33 0.75 14.52
C PRO A 61 0.60 0.26 13.09
N VAL A 62 0.68 -1.05 12.86
CA VAL A 62 0.88 -1.64 11.52
C VAL A 62 -0.18 -1.16 10.50
N TYR A 63 -1.41 -0.83 10.94
CA TYR A 63 -2.47 -0.38 10.02
C TYR A 63 -2.38 1.09 9.62
N GLU A 64 -1.47 1.85 10.24
CA GLU A 64 -1.23 3.27 9.97
C GLU A 64 0.23 3.53 9.53
N ASP A 65 0.95 2.47 9.14
CA ASP A 65 2.35 2.55 8.69
C ASP A 65 2.45 2.44 7.15
N PRO A 66 2.41 3.56 6.40
CA PRO A 66 2.52 3.54 4.93
C PRO A 66 3.94 3.20 4.43
N ALA A 67 4.93 3.10 5.33
CA ALA A 67 6.31 2.76 4.96
C ALA A 67 6.69 1.32 5.35
N GLY A 68 5.81 0.61 6.06
CA GLY A 68 6.05 -0.74 6.54
C GLY A 68 5.92 -1.78 5.43
N GLU A 69 7.00 -2.50 5.11
CA GLU A 69 7.01 -3.50 4.03
C GLU A 69 5.97 -4.63 4.21
N PHE A 70 5.54 -4.87 5.46
CA PHE A 70 4.52 -5.86 5.80
C PHE A 70 3.20 -5.22 6.24
N ALA A 71 3.10 -3.88 6.27
CA ALA A 71 1.84 -3.21 6.54
C ALA A 71 0.90 -3.39 5.34
N PRO A 72 -0.43 -3.52 5.56
CA PRO A 72 -1.38 -3.77 4.47
C PRO A 72 -1.43 -2.64 3.43
N PHE A 73 -0.95 -1.45 3.78
CA PHE A 73 -0.92 -0.26 2.90
C PHE A 73 0.50 0.24 2.64
N GLY A 74 1.53 -0.51 3.06
CA GLY A 74 2.93 -0.10 2.89
C GLY A 74 3.58 -0.62 1.61
N THR A 75 2.92 -1.53 0.88
CA THR A 75 3.33 -1.93 -0.47
C THR A 75 2.70 -1.00 -1.51
N ASP A 76 3.30 -0.93 -2.70
CA ASP A 76 2.75 -0.18 -3.84
C ASP A 76 1.32 -0.67 -4.15
N GLU A 77 1.08 -1.99 -4.16
CA GLU A 77 -0.26 -2.56 -4.38
C GLU A 77 -1.26 -2.17 -3.28
N GLY A 78 -0.83 -2.15 -2.02
CA GLY A 78 -1.68 -1.78 -0.89
C GLY A 78 -2.06 -0.30 -0.89
N SER A 79 -1.07 0.56 -1.15
CA SER A 79 -1.25 2.00 -1.24
C SER A 79 -2.13 2.37 -2.43
N ASP A 80 -1.77 1.93 -3.64
CA ASP A 80 -2.50 2.25 -4.87
C ASP A 80 -3.96 1.82 -4.77
N MET A 81 -4.21 0.60 -4.25
CA MET A 81 -5.57 0.10 -4.09
C MET A 81 -6.38 0.91 -3.07
N LEU A 82 -5.77 1.31 -1.96
CA LEU A 82 -6.45 2.12 -0.95
C LEU A 82 -6.84 3.49 -1.49
N TYR A 83 -5.92 4.19 -2.17
CA TYR A 83 -6.20 5.51 -2.73
C TYR A 83 -7.18 5.45 -3.90
N GLU A 84 -7.04 4.48 -4.81
CA GLU A 84 -7.96 4.32 -5.93
C GLU A 84 -9.41 4.09 -5.46
N TRP A 85 -9.60 3.20 -4.49
CA TRP A 85 -10.94 2.92 -3.97
C TRP A 85 -11.47 4.02 -3.05
N ASP A 86 -10.61 4.82 -2.41
CA ASP A 86 -11.04 5.98 -1.65
C ASP A 86 -11.67 7.06 -2.55
N GLU A 87 -11.07 7.34 -3.72
CA GLU A 87 -11.63 8.28 -4.70
C GLU A 87 -13.05 7.87 -5.16
N ARG A 88 -13.34 6.57 -5.08
CA ARG A 88 -14.59 5.95 -5.48
C ARG A 88 -15.32 5.31 -4.30
N ARG A 89 -15.06 5.77 -3.07
CA ARG A 89 -15.60 5.18 -1.83
C ARG A 89 -17.12 5.02 -1.85
N GLY A 90 -17.83 5.92 -2.53
CA GLY A 90 -19.29 5.85 -2.70
C GLY A 90 -19.81 4.65 -3.50
N GLU A 91 -18.94 3.90 -4.17
CA GLU A 91 -19.26 2.66 -4.88
C GLU A 91 -19.18 1.42 -3.97
N LEU A 92 -18.56 1.55 -2.78
CA LEU A 92 -18.49 0.48 -1.79
C LEU A 92 -19.84 0.33 -1.09
N GLY A 93 -20.58 -0.71 -1.49
CA GLY A 93 -21.86 -1.09 -0.91
C GLY A 93 -21.71 -2.27 0.07
N PRO A 94 -22.75 -2.58 0.85
CA PRO A 94 -22.72 -3.67 1.83
C PRO A 94 -22.48 -5.06 1.20
N ASP A 95 -22.74 -5.20 -0.09
CA ASP A 95 -22.53 -6.44 -0.86
C ASP A 95 -21.18 -6.45 -1.61
N THR A 96 -20.38 -5.38 -1.52
CA THR A 96 -19.05 -5.33 -2.14
C THR A 96 -18.12 -6.33 -1.46
N THR A 97 -17.40 -7.11 -2.26
CA THR A 97 -16.53 -8.19 -1.81
C THR A 97 -15.06 -7.89 -2.12
N VAL A 98 -14.17 -8.68 -1.52
CA VAL A 98 -12.74 -8.64 -1.87
C VAL A 98 -12.53 -8.94 -3.35
N ALA A 99 -13.34 -9.83 -3.94
CA ALA A 99 -13.26 -10.16 -5.34
C ALA A 99 -13.62 -8.97 -6.23
N ASP A 100 -14.62 -8.16 -5.84
CA ASP A 100 -15.00 -6.95 -6.58
C ASP A 100 -13.86 -5.91 -6.58
N LEU A 101 -13.13 -5.77 -5.47
CA LEU A 101 -11.98 -4.87 -5.39
C LEU A 101 -10.85 -5.32 -6.32
N ILE A 102 -10.54 -6.61 -6.30
CA ILE A 102 -9.51 -7.22 -7.15
C ILE A 102 -9.88 -7.09 -8.64
N GLU A 103 -11.15 -7.34 -8.99
CA GLU A 103 -11.66 -7.17 -10.36
C GLU A 103 -11.62 -5.70 -10.79
N GLY A 104 -12.07 -4.78 -9.94
CA GLY A 104 -12.06 -3.35 -10.22
C GLY A 104 -10.66 -2.78 -10.43
N ALA A 105 -9.65 -3.30 -9.71
CA ALA A 105 -8.24 -2.97 -9.89
C ALA A 105 -7.57 -3.68 -11.10
N GLY A 106 -8.29 -4.56 -11.80
CA GLY A 106 -7.74 -5.34 -12.92
C GLY A 106 -6.73 -6.41 -12.50
N MET A 107 -6.75 -6.86 -11.25
CA MET A 107 -5.77 -7.77 -10.65
C MET A 107 -6.26 -9.22 -10.52
N SER A 108 -7.37 -9.58 -11.16
CA SER A 108 -7.96 -10.94 -11.07
C SER A 108 -6.99 -12.05 -11.50
N GLU A 109 -6.17 -11.82 -12.52
CA GLU A 109 -5.17 -12.79 -12.98
C GLU A 109 -4.05 -12.98 -11.95
N VAL A 110 -3.65 -11.91 -11.26
CA VAL A 110 -2.63 -11.96 -10.20
C VAL A 110 -3.19 -12.71 -8.99
N ALA A 111 -4.37 -12.35 -8.51
CA ALA A 111 -5.00 -12.99 -7.35
C ALA A 111 -5.25 -14.50 -7.56
N ALA A 112 -5.52 -14.93 -8.80
CA ALA A 112 -5.67 -16.34 -9.15
C ALA A 112 -4.39 -17.17 -8.96
N GLY A 113 -3.23 -16.52 -8.79
CA GLY A 113 -1.96 -17.16 -8.49
C GLY A 113 -1.86 -17.74 -7.07
N LEU A 114 -2.76 -17.39 -6.15
CA LEU A 114 -2.71 -17.91 -4.78
C LEU A 114 -2.80 -19.44 -4.76
N GLY A 115 -1.92 -20.09 -3.99
CA GLY A 115 -1.89 -21.56 -3.88
C GLY A 115 -1.29 -22.27 -5.10
N THR A 116 -0.86 -21.54 -6.14
CA THR A 116 -0.08 -22.13 -7.22
C THR A 116 1.34 -22.45 -6.73
N PRO A 117 1.92 -23.61 -7.11
CA PRO A 117 3.30 -23.90 -6.76
C PRO A 117 4.26 -22.89 -7.38
N GLU A 118 5.14 -22.31 -6.57
CA GLU A 118 6.25 -21.52 -7.10
C GLU A 118 7.23 -22.47 -7.82
N GLU A 119 7.29 -22.37 -9.15
CA GLU A 119 8.17 -23.23 -9.96
C GLU A 119 9.64 -22.75 -9.97
N SER A 120 9.89 -21.52 -9.49
CA SER A 120 11.18 -20.84 -9.55
C SER A 120 11.68 -20.44 -8.15
N PRO A 121 12.98 -20.56 -7.86
CA PRO A 121 13.54 -20.04 -6.60
C PRO A 121 13.57 -18.50 -6.55
N VAL A 122 13.32 -17.83 -7.68
CA VAL A 122 13.21 -16.37 -7.78
C VAL A 122 11.74 -16.03 -7.98
N PRO A 123 11.13 -15.19 -7.11
CA PRO A 123 9.75 -14.76 -7.26
C PRO A 123 9.52 -14.13 -8.63
N ARG A 124 8.48 -14.58 -9.31
CA ARG A 124 8.03 -13.99 -10.56
C ARG A 124 6.90 -13.00 -10.27
N ALA A 125 6.90 -11.89 -11.00
CA ALA A 125 5.74 -11.01 -11.10
C ALA A 125 4.46 -11.80 -11.45
N GLY A 126 3.41 -11.61 -10.65
CA GLY A 126 2.15 -12.35 -10.73
C GLY A 126 2.20 -13.76 -10.11
N GLY A 127 3.21 -14.05 -9.30
CA GLY A 127 3.34 -15.33 -8.59
C GLY A 127 2.42 -15.44 -7.35
N PRO A 128 2.44 -16.58 -6.64
CA PRO A 128 1.65 -16.81 -5.43
C PRO A 128 1.90 -15.79 -4.30
N VAL A 129 3.11 -15.22 -4.20
CA VAL A 129 3.40 -14.15 -3.22
C VAL A 129 2.67 -12.86 -3.59
N ASP A 130 2.79 -12.41 -4.86
CA ASP A 130 2.11 -11.22 -5.35
C ASP A 130 0.58 -11.38 -5.27
N ALA A 131 0.07 -12.58 -5.54
CA ALA A 131 -1.33 -12.92 -5.35
C ALA A 131 -1.78 -12.71 -3.89
N ALA A 132 -0.97 -13.18 -2.94
CA ALA A 132 -1.28 -13.04 -1.52
C ALA A 132 -1.21 -11.57 -1.06
N VAL A 133 -0.20 -10.81 -1.50
CA VAL A 133 -0.10 -9.35 -1.24
C VAL A 133 -1.34 -8.63 -1.78
N THR A 134 -1.73 -8.93 -3.03
CA THR A 134 -2.91 -8.34 -3.69
C THR A 134 -4.20 -8.60 -2.90
N ILE A 135 -4.39 -9.84 -2.44
CA ILE A 135 -5.58 -10.23 -1.68
C ILE A 135 -5.63 -9.51 -0.33
N VAL A 136 -4.49 -9.43 0.38
CA VAL A 136 -4.39 -8.73 1.66
C VAL A 136 -4.66 -7.23 1.49
N ALA A 137 -4.07 -6.60 0.47
CA ALA A 137 -4.32 -5.21 0.10
C ALA A 137 -5.82 -4.94 -0.14
N ALA A 138 -6.48 -5.80 -0.93
CA ALA A 138 -7.90 -5.67 -1.23
C ALA A 138 -8.77 -5.81 0.03
N ALA A 139 -8.51 -6.81 0.85
CA ALA A 139 -9.30 -7.06 2.04
C ALA A 139 -9.19 -5.92 3.07
N PHE A 140 -7.98 -5.45 3.34
CA PHE A 140 -7.79 -4.34 4.28
C PHE A 140 -8.26 -3.01 3.71
N THR A 141 -8.19 -2.81 2.39
CA THR A 141 -8.83 -1.65 1.73
C THR A 141 -10.34 -1.66 1.93
N LEU A 142 -11.01 -2.79 1.67
CA LEU A 142 -12.45 -2.92 1.89
C LEU A 142 -12.79 -2.66 3.36
N LEU A 143 -12.13 -3.35 4.29
CA LEU A 143 -12.34 -3.17 5.72
C LEU A 143 -12.11 -1.72 6.18
N ARG A 144 -11.06 -1.04 5.69
CA ARG A 144 -10.74 0.34 6.07
C ARG A 144 -11.80 1.32 5.57
N LEU A 145 -12.25 1.16 4.33
CA LEU A 145 -13.12 2.14 3.68
C LEU A 145 -14.61 1.90 3.92
N SER A 146 -15.03 0.66 4.20
CA SER A 146 -16.44 0.28 4.36
C SER A 146 -16.76 -0.40 5.69
N GLY A 147 -15.77 -1.03 6.34
CA GLY A 147 -15.96 -1.70 7.63
C GLY A 147 -16.75 -3.00 7.54
N HIS A 148 -16.76 -3.67 6.38
CA HIS A 148 -17.33 -5.01 6.23
C HIS A 148 -16.41 -5.89 5.38
N ILE A 149 -16.57 -7.21 5.53
CA ILE A 149 -15.96 -8.21 4.66
C ILE A 149 -16.87 -9.43 4.64
N ASP A 150 -17.07 -10.04 3.47
CA ASP A 150 -17.86 -11.26 3.38
C ASP A 150 -17.07 -12.49 3.86
N ASP A 151 -17.76 -13.57 4.20
CA ASP A 151 -17.12 -14.80 4.69
C ASP A 151 -16.11 -15.40 3.69
N ALA A 152 -16.36 -15.23 2.39
CA ALA A 152 -15.45 -15.71 1.35
C ALA A 152 -14.18 -14.85 1.28
N GLY A 153 -14.33 -13.53 1.27
CA GLY A 153 -13.20 -12.59 1.33
C GLY A 153 -12.37 -12.78 2.60
N LYS A 154 -13.00 -12.90 3.77
CA LYS A 154 -12.29 -13.14 5.04
C LYS A 154 -11.48 -14.43 5.01
N ARG A 155 -12.08 -15.53 4.54
CA ARG A 155 -11.36 -16.82 4.43
C ARG A 155 -10.19 -16.73 3.46
N LEU A 156 -10.40 -16.16 2.27
CA LEU A 156 -9.36 -16.00 1.26
C LEU A 156 -8.19 -15.15 1.78
N THR A 157 -8.49 -14.11 2.55
CA THR A 157 -7.48 -13.23 3.13
C THR A 157 -6.68 -13.94 4.22
N LEU A 158 -7.32 -14.77 5.05
CA LEU A 158 -6.61 -15.59 6.03
C LEU A 158 -5.66 -16.59 5.35
N GLU A 159 -6.08 -17.20 4.24
CA GLU A 159 -5.24 -18.08 3.43
C GLU A 159 -4.04 -17.33 2.82
N ALA A 160 -4.26 -16.11 2.32
CA ALA A 160 -3.19 -15.24 1.82
C ALA A 160 -2.19 -14.85 2.92
N LEU A 161 -2.68 -14.46 4.11
CA LEU A 161 -1.83 -14.16 5.26
C LEU A 161 -1.01 -15.38 5.69
N ASP A 162 -1.61 -16.57 5.72
CA ASP A 162 -0.90 -17.83 6.01
C ASP A 162 0.22 -18.10 4.99
N ALA A 163 -0.02 -17.82 3.70
CA ALA A 163 1.00 -17.95 2.66
C ALA A 163 2.17 -16.97 2.87
N LEU A 164 1.88 -15.69 3.15
CA LEU A 164 2.92 -14.68 3.40
C LEU A 164 3.72 -14.98 4.69
N ILE A 165 3.04 -15.38 5.76
CA ILE A 165 3.68 -15.81 7.03
C ILE A 165 4.65 -16.98 6.77
N GLY A 166 4.23 -17.97 5.99
CA GLY A 166 5.07 -19.12 5.64
C GLY A 166 6.27 -18.72 4.76
N TYR A 167 6.06 -17.79 3.82
CA TYR A 167 7.10 -17.35 2.90
C TYR A 167 8.18 -16.49 3.59
N TYR A 168 7.78 -15.56 4.46
CA TYR A 168 8.67 -14.60 5.13
C TYR A 168 9.15 -15.03 6.53
N ASP A 169 8.95 -16.29 6.92
CA ASP A 169 9.33 -16.84 8.23
C ASP A 169 8.71 -16.09 9.43
N SER A 170 7.38 -15.88 9.36
CA SER A 170 6.53 -15.30 10.42
C SER A 170 6.87 -13.87 10.87
N PRO A 171 6.84 -12.86 9.98
CA PRO A 171 6.91 -11.46 10.39
C PRO A 171 5.82 -11.12 11.41
N PRO A 172 6.13 -10.41 12.51
CA PRO A 172 5.16 -10.11 13.56
C PRO A 172 3.97 -9.31 13.06
N GLU A 173 4.17 -8.43 12.06
CA GLU A 173 3.15 -7.62 11.40
C GLU A 173 2.09 -8.49 10.71
N LEU A 174 2.51 -9.52 9.96
CA LEU A 174 1.59 -10.43 9.27
C LEU A 174 0.86 -11.34 10.26
N VAL A 175 1.56 -11.81 11.30
CA VAL A 175 0.94 -12.59 12.39
C VAL A 175 -0.12 -11.74 13.11
N ARG A 176 0.16 -10.45 13.34
CA ARG A 176 -0.79 -9.50 13.92
C ARG A 176 -2.03 -9.33 13.05
N GLN A 177 -1.83 -9.05 11.75
CA GLN A 177 -2.92 -8.92 10.77
C GLN A 177 -3.84 -10.14 10.75
N ARG A 178 -3.25 -11.34 10.74
CA ARG A 178 -4.00 -12.59 10.76
C ARG A 178 -4.84 -12.74 12.03
N ALA A 179 -4.26 -12.49 13.19
CA ALA A 179 -4.96 -12.60 14.47
C ALA A 179 -6.12 -11.60 14.59
N ASP A 180 -5.91 -10.36 14.14
CA ASP A 180 -6.94 -9.32 14.16
C ASP A 180 -8.08 -9.64 13.20
N LEU A 181 -7.76 -10.06 11.97
CA LEU A 181 -8.76 -10.47 10.99
C LEU A 181 -9.55 -11.69 11.48
N GLU A 182 -8.88 -12.68 12.08
CA GLU A 182 -9.55 -13.87 12.64
C GLU A 182 -10.62 -13.47 13.67
N SER A 183 -10.30 -12.52 14.55
CA SER A 183 -11.19 -12.01 15.59
C SER A 183 -12.26 -11.01 15.12
N TRP A 184 -12.18 -10.50 13.89
CA TRP A 184 -13.14 -9.55 13.31
C TRP A 184 -14.53 -10.18 13.14
N GLN A 185 -15.59 -9.47 13.56
CA GLN A 185 -16.98 -9.97 13.53
C GLN A 185 -17.92 -9.16 12.60
N GLY A 186 -17.39 -8.15 11.92
CA GLY A 186 -18.15 -7.19 11.11
C GLY A 186 -18.29 -7.58 9.64
#